data_AF-A0A6L4ZER5-F1
#
_entry.id   AF-A0A6L4ZER5-F1
#
_cell.length_a   1.000
_cell.length_b   1.000
_cell.length_c   1.000
_cell.angle_alpha   90.00
_cell.angle_beta   90.00
_cell.angle_gamma   90.00
#
_symmetry.space_group_name_H-M   'P 1'
#
loop_
_entity.id
_entity.type
_entity.pdbx_description
1 polymer ?
#
loop_
_entity_poly.entity_id
_entity_poly.type
_entity_poly.pdbx_seq_one_letter_code
_entity_poly.pdbx_strand_id
1 'polypeptide(L)'
;MLETSLSAGLGLLYIAIGAITVWLIFHASSRLKDKNVSARLVQGHRIGGYLFILFFCVMTYYMVLKIKDTPDELALRPMLHMLLAMLLVPLLFIKVLVARYYKTYYSVLMPLGLIIFTLSFVIVMMTVGPYFLRRATIKDVALESINLGTNKIDVDAARILTEKKCSKCHGLDRVVGVQKDARGWLASVNRMRILPGSGITEGDVPTIVSYLVSQATVVDDKGQMTAEGLKDAGKDLVDTRCNKCHDLDRTYSAKKNADEWR
;
A
#
# COMPACT_ATOMS: atom_id res chain seq x y z
N MET A 1 -13.91 20.03 -1.20
CA MET A 1 -13.35 18.68 -1.06
C MET A 1 -12.34 18.69 0.09
N LEU A 2 -12.31 17.67 0.96
CA LEU A 2 -11.28 17.56 1.99
C LEU A 2 -9.92 17.29 1.34
N GLU A 3 -8.85 17.96 1.80
CA GLU A 3 -7.49 17.57 1.42
C GLU A 3 -7.23 16.10 1.79
N THR A 4 -6.48 15.40 0.95
CA THR A 4 -6.17 13.97 1.12
C THR A 4 -5.47 13.69 2.45
N SER A 5 -4.57 14.58 2.86
CA SER A 5 -3.89 14.60 4.17
C SER A 5 -4.88 14.64 5.34
N LEU A 6 -5.87 15.53 5.27
CA LEU A 6 -6.89 15.71 6.29
C LEU A 6 -7.79 14.47 6.39
N SER A 7 -8.17 13.86 5.27
CA SER A 7 -8.95 12.61 5.27
C SER A 7 -8.19 11.43 5.89
N ALA A 8 -6.87 11.33 5.64
CA ALA A 8 -6.02 10.32 6.26
C ALA A 8 -5.88 10.53 7.77
N GLY A 9 -5.71 11.78 8.21
CA GLY A 9 -5.66 12.14 9.64
C GLY A 9 -6.95 11.77 10.38
N LEU A 10 -8.11 12.06 9.79
CA LEU A 10 -9.42 11.72 10.38
C LEU A 10 -9.63 10.20 10.46
N GLY A 11 -9.17 9.44 9.46
CA GLY A 11 -9.19 7.97 9.48
C GLY A 11 -8.32 7.39 10.61
N LEU A 12 -7.12 7.92 10.82
CA LEU A 12 -6.23 7.51 11.92
C LEU A 12 -6.84 7.82 13.29
N LEU A 13 -7.44 9.01 13.45
CA LEU A 13 -8.12 9.39 14.69
C LEU A 13 -9.31 8.46 14.99
N TYR A 14 -10.09 8.10 13.97
CA TYR A 14 -11.19 7.15 14.08
C TYR A 14 -10.74 5.78 14.60
N ILE A 15 -9.62 5.24 14.08
CA ILE A 15 -9.05 3.98 14.56
C ILE A 15 -8.48 4.12 15.97
N ALA A 16 -7.82 5.23 16.30
CA ALA A 16 -7.30 5.47 17.64
C ALA A 16 -8.44 5.48 18.69
N ILE A 17 -9.55 6.17 18.40
CA ILE A 17 -10.74 6.15 19.25
C ILE A 17 -11.27 4.72 19.39
N GLY A 18 -11.39 3.98 18.28
CA GLY A 18 -11.80 2.57 18.28
C GLY A 18 -10.91 1.70 19.18
N ALA A 19 -9.58 1.80 19.02
CA ALA A 19 -8.62 1.03 19.80
C ALA A 19 -8.70 1.36 21.30
N ILE A 20 -8.81 2.63 21.65
CA ILE A 20 -9.00 3.08 23.04
C ILE A 20 -10.31 2.51 23.60
N THR A 21 -11.41 2.52 22.84
CA THR A 21 -12.68 1.96 23.32
C THR A 21 -12.64 0.44 23.55
N VAL A 22 -11.94 -0.30 22.70
CA VAL A 22 -11.72 -1.75 22.86
C VAL A 22 -10.81 -2.02 24.06
N TRP A 23 -9.74 -1.24 24.22
CA TRP A 23 -8.84 -1.35 25.36
C TRP A 23 -9.55 -1.06 26.69
N LEU A 24 -10.40 -0.02 26.75
CA LEU A 24 -11.18 0.32 27.94
C LEU A 24 -12.12 -0.81 28.38
N ILE A 25 -12.79 -1.49 27.44
CA ILE A 25 -13.71 -2.58 27.80
C ILE A 25 -12.97 -3.83 28.26
N PHE A 26 -11.82 -4.15 27.64
CA PHE A 26 -10.96 -5.23 28.11
C PHE A 26 -10.40 -4.95 29.51
N HIS A 27 -9.93 -3.73 29.76
CA HIS A 27 -9.44 -3.35 31.08
C HIS A 27 -10.56 -3.30 32.13
N ALA A 28 -11.78 -2.93 31.76
CA ALA A 28 -12.94 -3.01 32.66
C ALA A 28 -13.27 -4.46 33.02
N SER A 29 -13.18 -5.38 32.05
CA SER A 29 -13.46 -6.81 32.26
C SER A 29 -12.39 -7.53 33.10
N SER A 30 -11.15 -7.05 33.11
CA SER A 30 -10.09 -7.64 33.96
C SER A 30 -10.12 -7.13 35.41
N ARG A 31 -10.72 -5.96 35.67
CA ARG A 31 -10.75 -5.27 36.97
C ARG A 31 -12.04 -5.47 37.77
N LEU A 32 -12.73 -6.60 37.59
CA LEU A 32 -14.04 -6.91 38.22
C LEU A 32 -14.12 -6.74 39.76
N LYS A 33 -12.97 -6.68 40.47
CA LYS A 33 -12.93 -6.49 41.93
C LYS A 33 -13.18 -5.06 42.41
N ASP A 34 -12.89 -4.03 41.61
CA ASP A 34 -13.11 -2.62 41.98
C ASP A 34 -14.29 -2.04 41.19
N LYS A 35 -15.45 -1.97 41.86
CA LYS A 35 -16.72 -1.51 41.26
C LYS A 35 -16.65 -0.07 40.76
N ASN A 36 -15.93 0.82 41.45
CA ASN A 36 -15.86 2.24 41.10
C ASN A 36 -14.98 2.48 39.87
N VAL A 37 -13.85 1.76 39.80
CA VAL A 37 -12.96 1.81 38.63
C VAL A 37 -13.65 1.21 37.41
N SER A 38 -14.29 0.05 37.55
CA SER A 38 -15.01 -0.60 36.44
C SER A 38 -16.14 0.28 35.87
N ALA A 39 -16.90 0.98 36.73
CA ALA A 39 -17.96 1.88 36.29
C ALA A 39 -17.43 3.07 35.45
N ARG A 40 -16.33 3.70 35.88
CA ARG A 40 -15.70 4.80 35.13
C ARG A 40 -15.18 4.34 33.77
N LEU A 41 -14.58 3.15 33.69
CA LEU A 41 -14.09 2.60 32.42
C LEU A 41 -15.22 2.28 31.45
N VAL A 42 -16.33 1.72 31.94
CA VAL A 42 -17.52 1.46 31.12
C VAL A 42 -18.16 2.76 30.62
N GLN A 43 -18.16 3.83 31.43
CA GLN A 43 -18.58 5.16 30.99
C GLN A 43 -17.66 5.69 29.88
N GLY A 44 -16.34 5.57 30.04
CA GLY A 44 -15.35 5.92 29.02
C GLY A 44 -15.59 5.17 27.70
N HIS A 45 -15.83 3.85 27.77
CA HIS A 45 -16.19 3.05 26.60
C HIS A 45 -17.46 3.57 25.91
N ARG A 46 -18.50 3.94 26.67
CA ARG A 46 -19.75 4.48 26.11
C ARG A 46 -19.54 5.82 25.40
N ILE A 47 -18.77 6.74 26.00
CA ILE A 47 -18.43 8.03 25.39
C ILE A 47 -17.64 7.81 24.10
N GLY A 48 -16.59 6.98 24.15
CA GLY A 48 -15.79 6.68 22.97
C GLY A 48 -16.60 5.97 21.88
N GLY A 49 -17.58 5.14 22.24
CA GLY A 49 -18.52 4.52 21.29
C GLY A 49 -19.38 5.54 20.55
N TYR A 50 -19.86 6.60 21.21
CA TYR A 50 -20.58 7.69 20.53
C TYR A 50 -19.67 8.51 19.63
N LEU A 51 -18.45 8.81 20.07
CA LEU A 51 -17.45 9.48 19.24
C LEU A 51 -17.14 8.65 17.99
N PHE A 52 -16.97 7.33 18.13
CA PHE A 52 -16.76 6.43 17.01
C PHE A 52 -17.88 6.50 15.98
N ILE A 53 -19.15 6.45 16.41
CA ILE A 53 -20.31 6.57 15.52
C ILE A 53 -20.34 7.94 14.84
N LEU A 54 -20.09 9.02 15.59
CA LEU A 54 -20.06 10.38 15.05
C LEU A 54 -19.01 10.52 13.94
N PHE A 55 -17.78 10.07 14.18
CA PHE A 55 -16.70 10.09 13.19
C PHE A 55 -17.05 9.25 11.95
N PHE A 56 -17.62 8.05 12.15
CA PHE A 56 -18.06 7.20 11.05
C PHE A 56 -19.11 7.89 10.17
N CYS A 57 -20.13 8.53 10.77
CA CYS A 57 -21.17 9.26 10.03
C CYS A 57 -20.58 10.45 9.25
N VAL A 58 -19.71 11.25 9.87
CA VAL A 58 -19.06 12.40 9.23
C VAL A 58 -18.19 11.94 8.05
N MET A 59 -17.38 10.89 8.23
CA MET A 59 -16.54 10.35 7.15
C MET A 59 -17.36 9.75 6.02
N THR A 60 -18.43 9.00 6.33
CA THR A 60 -19.32 8.43 5.32
C THR A 60 -20.01 9.53 4.51
N TYR A 61 -20.46 10.62 5.16
CA TYR A 61 -21.03 11.77 4.47
C TYR A 61 -20.06 12.38 3.43
N TYR A 62 -18.81 12.65 3.83
CA TYR A 62 -17.81 13.17 2.90
C TYR A 62 -17.44 12.17 1.79
N MET A 63 -17.47 10.87 2.06
CA MET A 63 -17.25 9.83 1.05
C MET A 63 -18.34 9.85 -0.02
N VAL A 64 -19.61 9.96 0.40
CA VAL A 64 -20.76 10.05 -0.52
C VAL A 64 -20.69 11.29 -1.39
N LEU A 65 -20.34 12.44 -0.80
CA LEU A 65 -20.13 13.68 -1.56
C LEU A 65 -19.04 13.51 -2.64
N LYS A 66 -17.94 12.82 -2.30
CA LYS A 66 -16.83 12.61 -3.24
C LYS A 66 -17.21 11.80 -4.48
N ILE A 67 -18.11 10.82 -4.34
CA ILE A 67 -18.56 9.97 -5.47
C ILE A 67 -19.38 10.77 -6.47
N LYS A 68 -20.18 11.73 -5.98
CA LYS A 68 -20.99 12.59 -6.85
C LYS A 68 -20.14 13.39 -7.84
N ASP A 69 -18.90 13.71 -7.47
CA ASP A 69 -18.02 14.59 -8.23
C ASP A 69 -17.05 13.83 -9.17
N THR A 70 -16.91 12.50 -9.06
CA THR A 70 -16.04 11.66 -9.92
C THR A 70 -16.76 10.39 -10.37
N PRO A 71 -17.56 10.45 -11.44
CA PRO A 71 -18.37 9.31 -11.91
C PRO A 71 -17.59 8.25 -12.72
N ASP A 72 -16.37 8.53 -13.20
CA ASP A 72 -15.68 7.65 -14.16
C ASP A 72 -14.59 6.75 -13.55
N GLU A 73 -14.69 5.46 -13.91
CA GLU A 73 -13.84 4.31 -13.56
C GLU A 73 -13.89 3.85 -12.10
N LEU A 74 -14.84 2.95 -11.79
CA LEU A 74 -14.88 2.17 -10.55
C LEU A 74 -13.67 1.23 -10.46
N ALA A 75 -12.52 1.77 -10.05
CA ALA A 75 -11.39 0.96 -9.61
C ALA A 75 -11.82 0.02 -8.46
N LEU A 76 -11.25 -1.18 -8.42
CA LEU A 76 -11.57 -2.22 -7.41
C LEU A 76 -11.47 -1.68 -5.97
N ARG A 77 -10.51 -0.78 -5.70
CA ARG A 77 -10.23 -0.26 -4.36
C ARG A 77 -11.38 0.62 -3.80
N PRO A 78 -11.83 1.71 -4.47
CA PRO A 78 -13.00 2.46 -4.04
C PRO A 78 -14.24 1.60 -3.82
N MET A 79 -14.50 0.63 -4.71
CA MET A 79 -15.68 -0.25 -4.60
C MET A 79 -15.64 -1.10 -3.32
N LEU A 80 -14.49 -1.72 -3.01
CA LEU A 80 -14.32 -2.49 -1.78
C LEU A 80 -14.44 -1.61 -0.52
N HIS A 81 -13.87 -0.40 -0.54
CA HIS A 81 -13.98 0.54 0.58
C HIS A 81 -15.44 0.94 0.85
N MET A 82 -16.22 1.21 -0.20
CA MET A 82 -17.65 1.51 -0.08
C MET A 82 -18.46 0.34 0.46
N LEU A 83 -18.25 -0.86 -0.08
CA LEU A 83 -18.97 -2.07 0.35
C LEU A 83 -18.75 -2.32 1.84
N LEU A 84 -17.50 -2.20 2.30
CA LEU A 84 -17.12 -2.44 3.68
C LEU A 84 -17.70 -1.36 4.62
N ALA A 85 -17.72 -0.09 4.18
CA ALA A 85 -18.39 0.99 4.91
C ALA A 85 -19.90 0.78 5.01
N MET A 86 -20.55 0.34 3.93
CA MET A 86 -21.98 0.05 3.92
C MET A 86 -22.33 -1.14 4.82
N LEU A 87 -21.44 -2.14 4.95
CA LEU A 87 -21.60 -3.25 5.88
C LEU A 87 -21.49 -2.82 7.36
N LEU A 88 -20.70 -1.79 7.68
CA LEU A 88 -20.60 -1.28 9.04
C LEU A 88 -21.89 -0.62 9.55
N VAL A 89 -22.69 -0.02 8.68
CA VAL A 89 -23.96 0.64 9.05
C VAL A 89 -24.92 -0.33 9.76
N PRO A 90 -25.33 -1.48 9.17
CA PRO A 90 -26.22 -2.41 9.84
C PRO A 90 -25.58 -3.05 11.08
N LEU A 91 -24.26 -3.29 11.09
CA LEU A 91 -23.58 -3.83 12.27
C LEU A 91 -23.60 -2.86 13.45
N LEU A 92 -23.35 -1.57 13.21
CA LEU A 92 -23.47 -0.52 14.23
C LEU A 92 -24.92 -0.38 14.71
N PHE A 93 -25.88 -0.45 13.79
CA PHE A 93 -27.30 -0.41 14.14
C PHE A 93 -27.70 -1.57 15.06
N ILE A 94 -27.32 -2.81 14.70
CA ILE A 94 -27.55 -4.01 15.52
C ILE A 94 -26.88 -3.84 16.89
N LYS A 95 -25.64 -3.35 16.94
CA LYS A 95 -24.92 -3.12 18.21
C LYS A 95 -25.69 -2.15 19.12
N VAL A 96 -26.21 -1.06 18.57
CA VAL A 96 -27.01 -0.08 19.33
C VAL A 96 -28.33 -0.68 19.78
N LEU A 97 -29.03 -1.44 18.93
CA LEU A 97 -30.27 -2.12 19.29
C LEU A 97 -30.06 -3.11 20.45
N VAL A 98 -29.04 -3.96 20.36
CA VAL A 98 -28.73 -4.93 21.42
C VAL A 98 -28.37 -4.21 22.71
N ALA A 99 -27.57 -3.14 22.65
CA ALA A 99 -27.18 -2.36 23.82
C ALA A 99 -28.35 -1.62 24.51
N ARG A 100 -29.43 -1.30 23.77
CA ARG A 100 -30.56 -0.51 24.29
C ARG A 100 -31.77 -1.36 24.68
N TYR A 101 -32.13 -2.34 23.86
CA TYR A 101 -33.41 -3.03 23.95
C TYR A 101 -33.27 -4.50 24.36
N TYR A 102 -32.20 -5.19 23.93
CA TYR A 102 -32.09 -6.65 24.06
C TYR A 102 -31.05 -7.09 25.09
N LYS A 103 -31.31 -6.82 26.38
CA LYS A 103 -30.41 -7.14 27.50
C LYS A 103 -30.05 -8.63 27.60
N THR A 104 -30.92 -9.52 27.13
CA THR A 104 -30.68 -10.98 27.10
C THR A 104 -29.48 -11.38 26.25
N TYR A 105 -29.15 -10.61 25.20
CA TYR A 105 -28.09 -10.93 24.24
C TYR A 105 -26.79 -10.17 24.51
N TYR A 106 -26.56 -9.69 25.74
CA TYR A 106 -25.35 -8.95 26.08
C TYR A 106 -24.04 -9.72 25.88
N SER A 107 -24.08 -11.06 25.89
CA SER A 107 -22.91 -11.89 25.54
C SER A 107 -22.39 -11.62 24.12
N VAL A 108 -23.25 -11.15 23.21
CA VAL A 108 -22.88 -10.88 21.80
C VAL A 108 -22.26 -9.49 21.61
N LEU A 109 -22.37 -8.57 22.58
CA LEU A 109 -21.88 -7.20 22.43
C LEU A 109 -20.36 -7.10 22.23
N MET A 110 -19.59 -7.90 22.98
CA MET A 110 -18.13 -7.92 22.88
C MET A 110 -17.64 -8.42 21.50
N PRO A 111 -18.02 -9.62 21.03
CA PRO A 111 -17.58 -10.10 19.71
C PRO A 111 -18.07 -9.18 18.58
N LEU A 112 -19.31 -8.67 18.66
CA LEU A 112 -19.83 -7.72 17.68
C LEU A 112 -19.00 -6.43 17.64
N GLY A 113 -18.58 -5.92 18.82
CA GLY A 113 -17.71 -4.76 18.92
C GLY A 113 -16.33 -4.96 18.29
N LEU A 114 -15.75 -6.15 18.45
CA LEU A 114 -14.47 -6.52 17.84
C LEU A 114 -14.58 -6.63 16.32
N ILE A 115 -15.65 -7.24 15.79
CA ILE A 115 -15.91 -7.32 14.35
C ILE A 115 -16.03 -5.92 13.73
N ILE A 116 -16.76 -5.02 14.38
CA ILE A 116 -16.88 -3.63 13.91
C ILE A 116 -15.53 -2.92 13.88
N PHE A 117 -14.70 -3.15 14.91
CA PHE A 117 -13.35 -2.57 14.97
C PHE A 117 -12.43 -3.13 13.88
N THR A 118 -12.44 -4.44 13.64
CA THR A 118 -11.58 -5.06 12.60
C THR A 118 -11.98 -4.60 11.20
N LEU A 119 -13.29 -4.57 10.88
CA LEU A 119 -13.78 -4.04 9.61
C LEU A 119 -13.39 -2.57 9.42
N SER A 120 -13.54 -1.77 10.48
CA SER A 120 -13.13 -0.36 10.48
C SER A 120 -11.63 -0.19 10.23
N PHE A 121 -10.80 -1.02 10.86
CA PHE A 121 -9.36 -1.03 10.63
C PHE A 121 -9.02 -1.34 9.17
N VAL A 122 -9.67 -2.35 8.57
CA VAL A 122 -9.48 -2.70 7.16
C VAL A 122 -9.86 -1.54 6.23
N ILE A 123 -11.00 -0.88 6.48
CA ILE A 123 -11.44 0.31 5.72
C ILE A 123 -10.37 1.41 5.74
N VAL A 124 -9.88 1.77 6.93
CA VAL A 124 -8.87 2.84 7.07
C VAL A 124 -7.55 2.41 6.45
N MET A 125 -7.14 1.16 6.58
CA MET A 125 -5.90 0.65 5.98
C MET A 125 -5.96 0.67 4.44
N MET A 126 -7.11 0.43 3.81
CA MET A 126 -7.27 0.57 2.36
C MET A 126 -7.01 2.02 1.88
N THR A 127 -7.30 3.01 2.73
CA THR A 127 -7.09 4.43 2.42
C THR A 127 -5.70 4.91 2.81
N VAL A 128 -5.25 4.62 4.02
CA VAL A 128 -3.98 5.15 4.56
C VAL A 128 -2.78 4.27 4.19
N GLY A 129 -2.97 2.95 4.04
CA GLY A 129 -1.93 1.99 3.69
C GLY A 129 -1.12 2.37 2.45
N PRO A 130 -1.74 2.80 1.33
CA PRO A 130 -1.01 3.29 0.17
C PRO A 130 -0.09 4.48 0.45
N TYR A 131 -0.40 5.35 1.41
CA TYR A 131 0.47 6.48 1.77
C TYR A 131 1.69 6.01 2.57
N PHE A 132 1.51 5.04 3.47
CA PHE A 132 2.62 4.42 4.18
C PHE A 132 3.53 3.63 3.23
N LEU A 133 2.94 2.85 2.31
CA LEU A 133 3.70 2.12 1.29
C LEU A 133 4.39 3.07 0.32
N ARG A 134 3.71 4.14 -0.14
CA ARG A 134 4.33 5.17 -1.00
C ARG A 134 5.57 5.79 -0.35
N ARG A 135 5.52 6.07 0.95
CA ARG A 135 6.70 6.61 1.64
C ARG A 135 7.87 5.63 1.65
N ALA A 136 7.59 4.33 1.69
CA ALA A 136 8.62 3.29 1.56
C ALA A 136 9.14 3.13 0.12
N THR A 137 8.34 3.47 -0.90
CA THR A 137 8.74 3.37 -2.31
C THR A 137 9.44 4.63 -2.83
N ILE A 138 9.41 5.75 -2.10
CA ILE A 138 10.12 6.97 -2.51
C ILE A 138 11.62 6.80 -2.25
N LYS A 139 12.42 6.92 -3.32
CA LYS A 139 13.89 6.95 -3.27
C LYS A 139 14.43 8.28 -3.78
N ASP A 140 15.46 8.78 -3.10
CA ASP A 140 16.33 9.84 -3.58
C ASP A 140 17.39 9.23 -4.49
N VAL A 141 17.39 9.58 -5.78
CA VAL A 141 18.37 9.08 -6.75
C VAL A 141 19.27 10.24 -7.16
N ALA A 142 20.55 10.16 -6.79
CA ALA A 142 21.56 11.12 -7.21
C ALA A 142 21.91 10.90 -8.69
N LEU A 143 21.64 11.90 -9.52
CA LEU A 143 21.96 11.94 -10.95
C LEU A 143 23.06 12.96 -11.24
N GLU A 144 24.06 13.02 -10.35
CA GLU A 144 25.18 13.97 -10.44
C GLU A 144 25.95 13.84 -11.75
N SER A 145 26.13 12.60 -12.23
CA SER A 145 26.87 12.34 -13.47
C SER A 145 26.21 12.93 -14.72
N ILE A 146 24.92 13.30 -14.67
CA ILE A 146 24.19 13.95 -15.77
C ILE A 146 23.74 15.38 -15.45
N ASN A 147 24.28 16.02 -14.39
CA ASN A 147 23.93 17.39 -13.97
C ASN A 147 22.43 17.60 -13.66
N LEU A 148 21.68 16.55 -13.32
CA LEU A 148 20.26 16.66 -12.93
C LEU A 148 20.04 16.80 -11.42
N GLY A 149 21.11 16.75 -10.62
CA GLY A 149 21.02 16.77 -9.15
C GLY A 149 20.32 15.52 -8.59
N THR A 150 19.71 15.64 -7.42
CA THR A 150 18.97 14.55 -6.77
C THR A 150 17.52 14.56 -7.21
N ASN A 151 17.05 13.46 -7.81
CA ASN A 151 15.67 13.31 -8.23
C ASN A 151 14.91 12.38 -7.25
N LYS A 152 13.79 12.86 -6.73
CA LYS A 152 12.89 12.11 -5.85
C LYS A 152 11.88 11.34 -6.69
N ILE A 153 11.97 10.00 -6.67
CA ILE A 153 11.05 9.15 -7.41
C ILE A 153 10.28 8.21 -6.50
N ASP A 154 8.98 8.06 -6.74
CA ASP A 154 8.21 6.91 -6.25
C ASP A 154 8.54 5.73 -7.18
N VAL A 155 9.31 4.75 -6.68
CA VAL A 155 9.84 3.63 -7.47
C VAL A 155 8.72 2.82 -8.13
N ASP A 156 7.56 2.67 -7.48
CA ASP A 156 6.44 1.93 -8.06
C ASP A 156 5.77 2.70 -9.19
N ALA A 157 5.55 4.01 -9.00
CA ALA A 157 5.02 4.86 -10.05
C ALA A 157 5.98 4.96 -11.25
N ALA A 158 7.27 5.06 -10.97
CA ALA A 158 8.31 5.12 -11.99
C ALA A 158 8.48 3.78 -12.73
N ARG A 159 8.31 2.63 -12.04
CA ARG A 159 8.19 1.31 -12.65
C ARG A 159 7.02 1.25 -13.61
N ILE A 160 5.82 1.61 -13.16
CA ILE A 160 4.59 1.57 -13.99
C ILE A 160 4.75 2.49 -15.21
N LEU A 161 5.30 3.68 -15.04
CA LEU A 161 5.59 4.59 -16.16
C LEU A 161 6.56 3.92 -17.15
N THR A 162 7.66 3.36 -16.65
CA THR A 162 8.67 2.69 -17.47
C THR A 162 8.08 1.49 -18.21
N GLU A 163 7.32 0.63 -17.52
CA GLU A 163 6.61 -0.51 -18.11
C GLU A 163 5.66 -0.05 -19.21
N LYS A 164 4.79 0.92 -18.93
CA LYS A 164 3.79 1.44 -19.86
C LYS A 164 4.40 2.04 -21.13
N LYS A 165 5.56 2.67 -21.03
CA LYS A 165 6.22 3.33 -22.16
C LYS A 165 7.12 2.35 -22.94
N CYS A 166 7.94 1.59 -22.23
CA CYS A 166 8.95 0.72 -22.84
C CYS A 166 8.36 -0.59 -23.39
N SER A 167 7.23 -1.08 -22.85
CA SER A 167 6.56 -2.30 -23.34
C SER A 167 5.78 -2.12 -24.65
N LYS A 168 5.66 -0.89 -25.17
CA LYS A 168 4.92 -0.62 -26.41
C LYS A 168 5.53 -1.24 -27.66
N CYS A 169 6.84 -1.49 -27.66
CA CYS A 169 7.56 -2.00 -28.82
C CYS A 169 8.18 -3.37 -28.58
N HIS A 170 8.64 -3.66 -27.36
CA HIS A 170 9.24 -4.93 -26.99
C HIS A 170 9.06 -5.21 -25.49
N GLY A 171 9.25 -6.47 -25.08
CA GLY A 171 9.31 -6.83 -23.66
C GLY A 171 10.43 -6.10 -22.91
N LEU A 172 10.31 -6.01 -21.59
CA LEU A 172 11.35 -5.38 -20.76
C LEU A 172 12.58 -6.26 -20.55
N ASP A 173 12.60 -7.46 -21.13
CA ASP A 173 13.70 -8.41 -21.04
C ASP A 173 15.03 -7.86 -21.60
N ARG A 174 14.97 -6.79 -22.40
CA ARG A 174 16.14 -6.08 -22.95
C ARG A 174 16.73 -5.03 -22.01
N VAL A 175 15.96 -4.58 -21.02
CA VAL A 175 16.39 -3.53 -20.06
C VAL A 175 16.57 -4.09 -18.65
N VAL A 176 15.83 -5.15 -18.31
CA VAL A 176 16.03 -5.92 -17.08
C VAL A 176 17.40 -6.59 -17.11
N GLY A 177 18.18 -6.41 -16.05
CA GLY A 177 19.52 -6.97 -15.89
C GLY A 177 20.65 -6.25 -16.64
N VAL A 178 20.33 -5.23 -17.45
CA VAL A 178 21.35 -4.39 -18.09
C VAL A 178 21.86 -3.36 -17.08
N GLN A 179 23.17 -3.29 -16.88
CA GLN A 179 23.78 -2.31 -16.01
C GLN A 179 24.35 -1.15 -16.83
N LYS A 180 23.87 0.07 -16.55
CA LYS A 180 24.41 1.33 -17.08
C LYS A 180 24.40 2.37 -15.98
N ASP A 181 25.36 3.29 -16.05
CA ASP A 181 25.33 4.50 -15.25
C ASP A 181 24.24 5.46 -15.76
N ALA A 182 24.00 6.55 -15.03
CA ALA A 182 22.95 7.51 -15.40
C ALA A 182 23.14 8.10 -16.80
N ARG A 183 24.39 8.31 -17.25
CA ARG A 183 24.69 8.77 -18.62
C ARG A 183 24.29 7.74 -19.67
N GLY A 184 24.68 6.49 -19.48
CA GLY A 184 24.34 5.41 -20.40
C GLY A 184 22.84 5.16 -20.49
N TRP A 185 22.13 5.28 -19.37
CA TRP A 185 20.67 5.21 -19.35
C TRP A 185 20.01 6.41 -20.03
N LEU A 186 20.46 7.63 -19.75
CA LEU A 186 19.95 8.84 -20.40
C LEU A 186 20.08 8.77 -21.93
N ALA A 187 21.24 8.35 -22.44
CA ALA A 187 21.44 8.17 -23.87
C ALA A 187 20.48 7.12 -24.47
N SER A 188 20.26 6.01 -23.75
CA SER A 188 19.36 4.94 -24.18
C SER A 188 17.91 5.40 -24.22
N VAL A 189 17.44 6.06 -23.16
CA VAL A 189 16.07 6.58 -23.06
C VAL A 189 15.82 7.64 -24.13
N ASN A 190 16.76 8.57 -24.36
CA ASN A 190 16.64 9.58 -25.41
C ASN A 190 16.59 8.97 -26.81
N ARG A 191 17.36 7.91 -27.08
CA ARG A 191 17.28 7.19 -28.35
C ARG A 191 15.93 6.49 -28.53
N MET A 192 15.36 5.91 -27.47
CA MET A 192 14.02 5.30 -27.55
C MET A 192 12.91 6.35 -27.70
N ARG A 193 13.08 7.51 -27.07
CA ARG A 193 12.13 8.63 -27.13
C ARG A 193 11.84 9.07 -28.56
N ILE A 194 12.87 9.19 -29.39
CA ILE A 194 12.73 9.66 -30.77
C ILE A 194 12.14 8.60 -31.73
N LEU A 195 11.94 7.36 -31.28
CA LEU A 195 11.33 6.33 -32.10
C LEU A 195 9.82 6.55 -32.25
N PRO A 196 9.26 6.38 -33.47
CA PRO A 196 7.82 6.50 -33.70
C PRO A 196 7.03 5.56 -32.78
N GLY A 197 6.00 6.09 -32.11
CA GLY A 197 5.12 5.30 -31.25
C GLY A 197 5.64 5.04 -29.82
N SER A 198 6.86 5.46 -29.47
CA SER A 198 7.39 5.31 -28.10
C SER A 198 6.50 6.01 -27.06
N GLY A 199 5.99 7.20 -27.40
CA GLY A 199 5.20 8.04 -26.52
C GLY A 199 5.93 8.46 -25.24
N ILE A 200 7.26 8.34 -25.18
CA ILE A 200 8.09 8.88 -24.09
C ILE A 200 8.19 10.40 -24.31
N THR A 201 7.87 11.19 -23.29
CA THR A 201 8.00 12.66 -23.34
C THR A 201 9.30 13.11 -22.69
N GLU A 202 9.72 14.37 -22.90
CA GLU A 202 10.89 14.92 -22.22
C GLU A 202 10.72 14.95 -20.70
N GLY A 203 9.49 15.20 -20.22
CA GLY A 203 9.15 15.12 -18.81
C GLY A 203 9.22 13.72 -18.22
N ASP A 204 9.07 12.66 -19.03
CA ASP A 204 9.18 11.27 -18.56
C ASP A 204 10.65 10.85 -18.34
N VAL A 205 11.60 11.49 -19.04
CA VAL A 205 13.00 11.07 -19.09
C VAL A 205 13.66 11.03 -17.71
N PRO A 206 13.60 12.08 -16.87
CA PRO A 206 14.25 12.06 -15.56
C PRO A 206 13.72 10.93 -14.68
N THR A 207 12.41 10.69 -14.67
CA THR A 207 11.78 9.64 -13.86
C THR A 207 12.17 8.23 -14.33
N ILE A 208 12.17 7.99 -15.65
CA ILE A 208 12.56 6.69 -16.22
C ILE A 208 14.06 6.42 -15.97
N VAL A 209 14.93 7.41 -16.18
CA VAL A 209 16.38 7.26 -15.93
C VAL A 209 16.65 7.01 -14.45
N SER A 210 16.04 7.78 -13.54
CA SER A 210 16.15 7.56 -12.10
C SER A 210 15.70 6.16 -11.69
N TYR A 211 14.61 5.65 -12.26
CA TYR A 211 14.14 4.29 -11.98
C TYR A 211 15.15 3.25 -12.42
N LEU A 212 15.63 3.32 -13.67
CA LEU A 212 16.59 2.36 -14.22
C LEU A 212 17.93 2.36 -13.47
N VAL A 213 18.39 3.54 -13.03
CA VAL A 213 19.57 3.66 -12.15
C VAL A 213 19.28 3.04 -10.78
N SER A 214 18.12 3.29 -10.18
CA SER A 214 17.76 2.76 -8.86
C SER A 214 17.58 1.24 -8.81
N GLN A 215 17.39 0.59 -9.97
CA GLN A 215 17.37 -0.86 -10.09
C GLN A 215 18.78 -1.45 -10.17
N ALA A 216 19.77 -0.68 -10.62
CA ALA A 216 21.17 -1.09 -10.59
C ALA A 216 21.80 -0.94 -9.20
N THR A 217 21.22 -0.14 -8.29
CA THR A 217 21.79 0.19 -6.96
C THR A 217 21.61 -0.89 -5.87
N VAL A 218 21.52 -2.19 -6.19
CA VAL A 218 21.68 -3.25 -5.17
C VAL A 218 23.17 -3.52 -4.93
N VAL A 219 23.87 -2.46 -4.51
CA VAL A 219 25.33 -2.35 -4.46
C VAL A 219 25.69 -1.69 -3.13
N ASP A 220 26.70 -2.23 -2.44
CA ASP A 220 27.18 -1.75 -1.15
C ASP A 220 27.93 -0.40 -1.24
N ASP A 221 28.30 0.17 -0.09
CA ASP A 221 29.02 1.46 0.03
C ASP A 221 30.37 1.51 -0.72
N LYS A 222 30.85 0.38 -1.25
CA LYS A 222 32.09 0.26 -2.02
C LYS A 222 31.86 0.03 -3.52
N GLY A 223 30.62 0.07 -3.99
CA GLY A 223 30.31 -0.16 -5.39
C GLY A 223 30.33 -1.63 -5.80
N GLN A 224 30.22 -2.58 -4.86
CA GLN A 224 30.11 -4.01 -5.13
C GLN A 224 28.69 -4.54 -4.91
N MET A 225 28.21 -5.43 -5.78
CA MET A 225 26.86 -6.00 -5.64
C MET A 225 26.72 -6.72 -4.30
N THR A 226 25.63 -6.49 -3.58
CA THR A 226 25.34 -7.28 -2.38
C THR A 226 24.97 -8.71 -2.78
N ALA A 227 25.22 -9.68 -1.90
CA ALA A 227 24.92 -11.09 -2.17
C ALA A 227 23.43 -11.31 -2.49
N GLU A 228 22.53 -10.60 -1.80
CA GLU A 228 21.10 -10.55 -2.09
C GLU A 228 20.80 -9.93 -3.46
N GLY A 229 21.49 -8.84 -3.85
CA GLY A 229 21.31 -8.22 -5.16
C GLY A 229 21.77 -9.09 -6.33
N LEU A 230 22.88 -9.81 -6.15
CA LEU A 230 23.35 -10.84 -7.10
C LEU A 230 22.33 -11.96 -7.24
N LYS A 231 21.72 -12.37 -6.14
CA LYS A 231 20.74 -13.45 -6.09
C LYS A 231 19.42 -13.04 -6.77
N ASP A 232 18.94 -11.83 -6.51
CA ASP A 232 17.70 -11.31 -7.09
C ASP A 232 17.85 -11.05 -8.60
N ALA A 233 18.97 -10.44 -9.02
CA ALA A 233 19.27 -10.25 -10.44
C ALA A 233 19.43 -11.59 -11.19
N GLY A 234 20.09 -12.58 -10.57
CA GLY A 234 20.21 -13.93 -11.12
C GLY A 234 18.86 -14.64 -11.22
N LYS A 235 18.01 -14.49 -10.19
CA LYS A 235 16.67 -15.05 -10.17
C LYS A 235 15.80 -14.48 -11.28
N ASP A 236 15.77 -13.16 -11.44
CA ASP A 236 14.99 -12.49 -12.48
C ASP A 236 15.42 -12.90 -13.90
N LEU A 237 16.71 -13.14 -14.11
CA LEU A 237 17.23 -13.62 -15.39
C LEU A 237 16.74 -15.03 -15.70
N VAL A 238 16.79 -15.95 -14.72
CA VAL A 238 16.29 -17.32 -14.85
C VAL A 238 14.78 -17.32 -15.06
N ASP A 239 14.03 -16.56 -14.26
CA ASP A 239 12.58 -16.40 -14.39
C ASP A 239 12.22 -15.92 -15.80
N THR A 240 12.88 -14.88 -16.30
CA THR A 240 12.53 -14.28 -17.60
C THR A 240 12.91 -15.16 -18.80
N ARG A 241 14.01 -15.92 -18.71
CA ARG A 241 14.55 -16.67 -19.85
C ARG A 241 14.09 -18.12 -19.89
N CYS A 242 13.97 -18.75 -18.73
CA CYS A 242 13.75 -20.20 -18.63
C CYS A 242 12.26 -20.57 -18.46
N ASN A 243 11.39 -19.65 -18.02
CA ASN A 243 9.95 -19.96 -17.84
C ASN A 243 9.13 -19.93 -19.14
N LYS A 244 9.78 -19.62 -20.27
CA LYS A 244 9.09 -19.37 -21.54
C LYS A 244 8.47 -20.64 -22.15
N CYS A 245 8.97 -21.82 -21.76
CA CYS A 245 8.56 -23.09 -22.35
C CYS A 245 7.86 -24.01 -21.33
N HIS A 246 8.24 -23.94 -20.06
CA HIS A 246 7.66 -24.72 -18.96
C HIS A 246 7.90 -23.99 -17.64
N ASP A 247 7.22 -24.44 -16.57
CA ASP A 247 7.48 -23.94 -15.22
C ASP A 247 8.92 -24.22 -14.75
N LEU A 248 9.34 -23.54 -13.70
CA LEU A 248 10.73 -23.57 -13.23
C LEU A 248 10.95 -24.53 -12.06
N ASP A 249 9.98 -25.38 -11.73
CA ASP A 249 10.06 -26.23 -10.55
C ASP A 249 11.26 -27.18 -10.62
N ARG A 250 11.51 -27.76 -11.80
CA ARG A 250 12.70 -28.60 -12.04
C ARG A 250 14.01 -27.80 -11.90
N THR A 251 14.05 -26.58 -12.43
CA THR A 251 15.25 -25.74 -12.42
C THR A 251 15.60 -25.32 -11.00
N TYR A 252 14.61 -24.89 -10.20
CA TYR A 252 14.82 -24.49 -8.81
C TYR A 252 15.03 -25.67 -7.86
N SER A 253 14.53 -26.86 -8.21
CA SER A 253 14.74 -28.08 -7.41
C SER A 253 16.07 -28.79 -7.73
N ALA A 254 16.77 -28.41 -8.80
CA ALA A 254 18.02 -29.03 -9.19
C ALA A 254 19.17 -28.61 -8.27
N LYS A 255 19.76 -29.58 -7.57
CA LYS A 255 21.02 -29.39 -6.84
C LYS A 255 22.18 -29.77 -7.74
N LYS A 256 22.73 -28.77 -8.41
CA LYS A 256 23.85 -28.90 -9.34
C LYS A 256 24.95 -27.88 -9.03
N ASN A 257 26.20 -28.26 -9.24
CA ASN A 257 27.34 -27.36 -9.18
C ASN A 257 27.48 -26.55 -10.49
N ALA A 258 28.40 -25.58 -10.54
CA ALA A 258 28.55 -24.68 -11.67
C ALA A 258 28.92 -25.38 -12.99
N ASP A 259 29.70 -26.46 -12.94
CA ASP A 259 30.08 -27.23 -14.12
C ASP A 259 28.94 -28.14 -14.61
N GLU A 260 28.04 -28.57 -13.73
CA GLU A 260 26.83 -29.33 -14.07
C GLU A 260 25.69 -28.49 -14.68
N TRP A 261 25.83 -27.16 -14.60
CA TRP A 261 24.92 -26.17 -15.22
C TRP A 261 25.42 -25.62 -16.56
N ARG A 262 26.70 -25.77 -16.88
CA ARG A 262 27.28 -25.41 -18.19
C ARG A 262 26.75 -26.35 -19.29
#